data_AF-A0A5B8VWN9-F1
#
_entry.id   AF-A0A5B8VWN9-F1
#
_cell.length_a   1.000
_cell.length_b   1.000
_cell.length_c   1.000
_cell.angle_alpha   90.00
_cell.angle_beta   90.00
_cell.angle_gamma   90.00
#
_symmetry.space_group_name_H-M   'P 1'
#
loop_
_entity.id
_entity.type
_entity.pdbx_description
1 polymer ?
#
loop_
_entity_poly.entity_id
_entity_poly.type
_entity_poly.pdbx_seq_one_letter_code
_entity_poly.pdbx_strand_id
1 'polypeptide(L)' 'MNADLNINEILLQVERLDKEDQLSLLEKLALMIRKSERKQKQTKLSSLSGIGSSLWSNLDIDEYVDQERQW' A
#
# COMPACT_ATOMS: atom_id res chain seq x y z
N MET A 1 10.82 7.87 -31.77
CA MET A 1 10.22 6.57 -32.13
C MET A 1 9.50 6.07 -30.89
N ASN A 2 8.18 6.24 -30.82
CA ASN A 2 7.39 5.59 -29.77
C ASN A 2 7.32 4.12 -30.18
N ALA A 3 8.04 3.25 -29.48
CA ALA A 3 7.95 1.83 -29.70
C ALA A 3 6.58 1.38 -29.21
N ASP A 4 5.64 1.16 -30.13
CA ASP A 4 4.46 0.35 -29.85
C ASP A 4 4.98 -1.03 -29.42
N LEU A 5 4.99 -1.27 -28.11
CA LEU A 5 5.41 -2.54 -27.54
C LEU A 5 4.42 -3.62 -28.01
N ASN A 6 4.86 -4.46 -28.94
CA ASN A 6 4.05 -5.57 -29.44
C ASN A 6 4.09 -6.72 -28.43
N ILE A 7 2.95 -6.99 -27.80
CA ILE A 7 2.83 -8.03 -26.75
C ILE A 7 3.22 -9.42 -27.25
N ASN A 8 3.01 -9.71 -28.53
CA ASN A 8 3.35 -11.00 -29.12
C ASN A 8 4.86 -11.19 -29.25
N GLU A 9 5.61 -10.12 -29.56
CA GLU A 9 7.07 -10.18 -29.63
C GLU A 9 7.70 -10.37 -28.24
N ILE A 10 7.07 -9.81 -27.21
CA ILE A 10 7.48 -9.99 -25.82
C ILE A 10 7.22 -11.44 -25.40
N LEU A 11 6.04 -12.01 -25.72
CA LEU A 11 5.73 -13.40 -25.42
C LEU A 11 6.74 -14.37 -26.05
N LEU A 12 7.10 -14.15 -27.33
CA LEU A 12 8.11 -14.96 -28.01
C LEU A 12 9.50 -14.88 -27.35
N GLN A 13 9.83 -13.76 -26.71
CA GLN A 13 11.08 -13.62 -25.96
C GLN A 13 11.01 -14.34 -24.61
N VAL A 14 9.87 -14.27 -23.92
CA VAL A 14 9.65 -14.95 -22.65
C VAL A 14 9.64 -16.48 -22.81
N GLU A 15 9.09 -16.99 -23.91
CA GLU A 15 9.10 -18.42 -24.21
C GLU A 15 10.51 -19.00 -24.40
N ARG A 16 11.49 -18.17 -24.78
CA ARG A 16 12.91 -18.58 -24.94
C ARG A 16 13.68 -18.65 -23.62
N LEU A 17 13.14 -18.09 -22.55
CA LEU A 17 13.73 -18.19 -21.21
C LEU A 17 13.49 -19.58 -20.63
N ASP A 18 14.36 -20.01 -19.72
CA ASP A 18 14.10 -21.22 -18.94
C ASP A 18 12.98 -21.00 -17.91
N LYS A 19 12.58 -22.07 -17.23
CA LYS A 19 11.43 -22.04 -16.31
C LYS A 19 11.67 -21.17 -15.08
N GLU A 20 12.88 -21.10 -14.56
CA GLU A 20 13.19 -20.25 -13.42
C GLU A 20 13.16 -18.77 -13.82
N ASP A 21 13.71 -18.44 -14.99
CA ASP A 21 13.67 -17.08 -15.52
C ASP A 21 12.24 -16.62 -15.87
N GLN A 22 11.41 -17.51 -16.42
CA GLN A 22 9.98 -17.23 -16.65
C GLN A 22 9.24 -16.89 -15.35
N LEU A 23 9.49 -17.67 -14.28
CA LEU A 23 8.88 -17.46 -12.96
C LEU A 23 9.38 -16.16 -12.31
N SER A 24 10.68 -15.90 -12.39
CA SER A 24 11.30 -14.66 -11.89
C SER A 24 10.72 -13.43 -12.57
N LEU A 25 10.51 -13.49 -13.89
CA LEU A 25 9.88 -12.41 -14.65
C LEU A 25 8.43 -12.19 -14.23
N LEU A 26 7.65 -13.26 -14.06
CA LEU A 26 6.27 -13.18 -13.59
C LEU A 26 6.17 -12.48 -12.23
N GLU A 27 7.04 -12.86 -11.29
CA GLU A 27 7.07 -12.25 -9.95
C GLU A 27 7.42 -10.76 -10.02
N LYS A 28 8.44 -10.39 -10.81
CA LYS A 28 8.82 -8.98 -11.03
C LYS A 28 7.67 -8.17 -11.62
N LEU A 29 6.96 -8.70 -12.62
CA LEU A 29 5.80 -8.04 -13.23
C LEU A 29 4.67 -7.86 -12.21
N ALA A 30 4.34 -8.89 -11.44
CA ALA A 30 3.35 -8.81 -10.38
C ALA A 30 3.72 -7.76 -9.32
N LEU A 31 5.00 -7.67 -8.94
CA LEU A 31 5.50 -6.64 -8.02
C LEU A 31 5.41 -5.23 -8.62
N MET A 32 5.70 -5.05 -9.91
CA MET A 32 5.59 -3.74 -10.57
C MET A 32 4.14 -3.25 -10.61
N ILE A 33 3.19 -4.13 -10.92
CA ILE A 33 1.75 -3.83 -10.93
C ILE A 33 1.26 -3.50 -9.49
N ARG A 34 1.62 -4.31 -8.50
CA ARG A 34 1.24 -4.03 -7.10
C ARG A 34 1.88 -2.75 -6.57
N LYS A 35 3.10 -2.42 -7.00
CA LYS A 35 3.80 -1.19 -6.58
C LYS A 35 3.19 0.06 -7.20
N SER A 36 2.68 -0.02 -8.43
CA SER A 36 1.98 1.11 -9.05
C SER A 36 0.65 1.40 -8.36
N GLU A 37 -0.08 0.36 -7.92
CA GLU A 37 -1.27 0.50 -7.07
C GLU A 37 -0.93 1.02 -5.67
N ARG A 38 0.21 0.60 -5.12
CA ARG A 38 0.75 1.05 -3.82
C ARG A 38 1.62 2.31 -3.90
N LYS A 39 1.49 3.15 -4.93
CA LYS A 39 1.93 4.56 -4.79
C LYS A 39 1.11 5.13 -3.65
N GLN A 40 1.69 5.02 -2.45
CA GLN A 40 1.11 5.38 -1.19
C GLN A 40 0.54 6.78 -1.38
N LYS A 41 -0.77 6.93 -1.16
CA LYS A 41 -1.30 8.23 -0.76
C LYS A 41 -0.35 8.70 0.32
N GLN A 42 0.42 9.76 0.05
CA GLN A 42 1.25 10.37 1.09
C GLN A 42 0.29 10.68 2.23
N THR A 43 0.34 9.86 3.29
CA THR A 43 -0.52 10.04 4.44
C THR A 43 -0.02 11.31 5.10
N LYS A 44 -0.69 12.42 4.81
CA LYS A 44 -0.32 13.71 5.39
C LYS A 44 -0.49 13.60 6.89
N LEU A 45 0.42 14.15 7.68
CA LEU A 45 0.27 14.21 9.14
C LEU A 45 -1.05 14.88 9.55
N SER A 46 -1.58 15.79 8.72
CA SER A 46 -2.91 16.38 8.91
C SER A 46 -4.06 15.36 8.94
N SER A 47 -3.89 14.17 8.37
CA SER A 47 -4.89 13.09 8.47
C SER A 47 -5.04 12.52 9.88
N LEU A 48 -4.05 12.76 10.76
CA LEU A 48 -4.11 12.40 12.17
C LEU A 48 -4.75 13.49 13.04
N SER A 49 -5.03 14.67 12.46
CA SER A 49 -5.64 15.77 13.18
C SER A 49 -7.05 15.39 13.63
N GLY A 50 -7.38 15.69 14.88
CA GLY A 50 -8.71 15.44 15.43
C GLY A 50 -8.95 14.02 15.93
N ILE A 51 -8.06 13.04 15.67
CA ILE A 51 -8.21 11.65 16.16
C ILE A 51 -8.29 11.63 17.70
N GLY A 52 -7.39 12.35 18.37
CA GLY A 52 -7.44 12.49 19.83
C GLY A 52 -8.77 13.06 20.30
N SER A 53 -9.18 14.22 19.78
CA SER A 53 -10.44 14.86 20.15
C SER A 53 -11.65 13.95 19.93
N SER A 54 -11.72 13.23 18.79
CA SER A 54 -12.80 12.29 18.50
C SER A 54 -12.83 11.06 19.42
N LEU A 55 -11.67 10.67 19.95
CA LEU A 55 -11.59 9.58 20.92
C LEU A 55 -12.19 10.03 22.26
N TRP A 56 -11.86 11.25 22.69
CA TRP A 56 -12.33 11.83 23.96
C TRP A 56 -13.76 12.39 23.89
N SER A 57 -14.31 12.64 22.70
CA SER A 57 -15.65 13.26 22.56
C SER A 57 -16.81 12.38 23.02
N ASN A 58 -16.59 11.06 23.11
CA ASN A 58 -17.63 10.10 23.50
C ASN A 58 -17.41 9.53 24.91
N LEU A 59 -16.44 10.07 25.66
CA LEU A 59 -16.12 9.69 27.03
C LEU A 59 -16.60 10.77 27.99
N ASP A 60 -17.15 10.37 29.13
CA ASP A 60 -17.30 11.27 30.26
C ASP A 60 -15.90 11.48 30.87
N ILE A 61 -15.36 12.67 30.63
CA ILE A 61 -13.98 13.02 31.01
C ILE A 61 -13.86 13.07 32.52
N ASP A 62 -14.91 13.53 33.21
CA ASP A 62 -14.91 13.67 34.67
C ASP A 62 -14.93 12.28 35.32
N GLU A 63 -15.78 11.38 34.83
CA GLU A 63 -15.81 9.97 35.28
C GLU A 63 -14.47 9.26 35.06
N TYR A 64 -13.87 9.43 33.88
CA TYR A 64 -12.58 8.81 33.56
C TYR A 64 -11.46 9.30 34.50
N VAL A 65 -11.40 10.61 34.74
CA VAL A 65 -10.39 11.22 35.63
C VAL A 65 -10.58 10.75 37.07
N ASP A 66 -11.82 10.61 37.53
CA ASP A 66 -12.11 10.12 38.86
C ASP A 66 -11.69 8.65 39.02
N GLN A 67 -11.95 7.79 38.03
CA GLN A 67 -11.49 6.40 38.04
C GLN A 67 -9.95 6.29 38.09
N GLU A 68 -9.26 7.07 37.26
CA GLU A 68 -7.79 7.10 37.25
C GLU A 68 -7.19 7.63 38.56
N ARG A 69 -7.92 8.41 39.36
CA ARG A 69 -7.46 8.91 40.67
C ARG A 69 -7.64 7.89 41.81
N GLN A 70 -8.32 6.77 41.58
CA GLN A 70 -8.58 5.73 42.58
C GLN A 70 -7.53 4.62 42.63
N TRP A 71 -6.47 4.71 41.81
CA TRP A 71 -5.23 3.93 41.92
C TRP A 71 -4.43 4.23 43.20
#